data_AF-A0A233S7Z0-F1
#
_entry.id   AF-A0A233S7Z0-F1
#
_cell.length_a   1.000
_cell.length_b   1.000
_cell.length_c   1.000
_cell.angle_alpha   90.00
_cell.angle_beta   90.00
_cell.angle_gamma   90.00
#
_symmetry.space_group_name_H-M   'P 1'
#
loop_
_entity.id
_entity.type
_entity.pdbx_description
1 polymer ?
#
loop_
_entity_poly.entity_id
_entity_poly.type
_entity_poly.pdbx_seq_one_letter_code
_entity_poly.pdbx_strand_id
1 'polypeptide(L)' 'MSTLNDAHNDPLESARFAYEQHVQTCRQCRADAAPCAVAKHLLRLYNLARRDRLRATGHQAQ' A
#
# COMPACT_ATOMS: atom_id res chain seq x y z
N MET A 1 -22.18 -13.98 12.12
CA MET A 1 -21.32 -14.00 10.92
C MET A 1 -20.54 -12.69 10.91
N SER A 2 -19.32 -12.72 11.47
CA SER A 2 -18.54 -11.51 11.73
C SER A 2 -17.73 -11.10 10.51
N THR A 3 -18.17 -10.05 9.80
CA THR A 3 -17.43 -9.41 8.69
C THR A 3 -16.58 -8.25 9.21
N LEU A 4 -15.62 -8.55 10.09
CA LEU A 4 -14.74 -7.55 10.69
C LEU A 4 -13.25 -7.76 10.34
N ASN A 5 -12.95 -8.45 9.24
CA ASN A 5 -11.54 -8.75 8.88
C ASN A 5 -11.15 -8.43 7.43
N ASP A 6 -12.02 -7.86 6.60
CA ASP A 6 -11.71 -7.59 5.19
C ASP A 6 -10.81 -6.36 4.97
N ALA A 7 -10.77 -5.41 5.92
CA ALA A 7 -9.86 -4.25 5.82
C ALA A 7 -8.37 -4.66 5.90
N HIS A 8 -8.06 -5.79 6.55
CA HIS A 8 -6.73 -6.40 6.52
C HIS A 8 -6.49 -7.29 5.30
N ASN A 9 -7.55 -7.66 4.57
CA ASN A 9 -7.49 -8.64 3.50
C ASN A 9 -7.43 -8.02 2.10
N ASP A 10 -7.72 -6.72 1.94
CA ASP A 10 -7.47 -6.03 0.68
C ASP A 10 -5.95 -5.72 0.55
N PRO A 11 -5.22 -6.35 -0.39
CA PRO A 11 -3.77 -6.19 -0.49
C PRO A 11 -3.37 -4.74 -0.82
N LEU A 12 -4.26 -3.97 -1.47
CA LEU A 12 -4.02 -2.57 -1.80
C LEU A 12 -4.13 -1.68 -0.55
N GLU A 13 -5.20 -1.80 0.23
CA GLU A 13 -5.36 -1.03 1.47
C GLU A 13 -4.28 -1.38 2.50
N SER A 14 -3.92 -2.66 2.64
CA SER A 14 -2.84 -3.09 3.55
C SER A 14 -1.48 -2.50 3.15
N ALA A 15 -1.13 -2.53 1.85
CA ALA A 15 0.11 -1.94 1.36
C ALA A 15 0.12 -0.40 1.47
N ARG A 16 -1.04 0.24 1.29
CA ARG A 16 -1.21 1.69 1.48
C ARG A 16 -0.96 2.07 2.93
N PHE A 17 -1.63 1.41 3.87
CA PHE A 17 -1.49 1.67 5.30
C PHE A 17 -0.04 1.50 5.77
N ALA A 18 0.64 0.43 5.34
CA ALA A 18 2.04 0.19 5.68
C ALA A 18 2.96 1.33 5.20
N TYR A 19 2.76 1.83 3.98
CA TYR A 19 3.52 2.97 3.45
C TYR A 19 3.23 4.26 4.23
N GLU A 20 1.95 4.58 4.44
CA GLU A 20 1.53 5.80 5.16
C GLU A 20 2.04 5.81 6.61
N GLN A 21 1.89 4.70 7.34
CA GLN A 21 2.41 4.55 8.70
C GLN A 21 3.94 4.72 8.73
N HIS A 22 4.66 4.19 7.74
CA HIS A 22 6.11 4.32 7.68
C HIS A 22 6.56 5.77 7.51
N VAL A 23 5.98 6.51 6.55
CA VAL A 23 6.37 7.92 6.33
C VAL A 23 6.02 8.82 7.52
N GLN A 24 4.97 8.47 8.29
CA GLN A 24 4.59 9.20 9.51
C GLN A 24 5.51 8.95 10.71
N THR A 25 6.16 7.77 10.77
CA THR A 25 6.94 7.32 11.94
C THR A 25 8.45 7.29 11.70
N CYS A 26 8.90 7.21 10.45
CA CYS A 26 10.31 7.15 10.09
C CYS A 26 10.96 8.53 10.17
N ARG A 27 11.98 8.67 11.03
CA ARG A 27 12.71 9.94 11.20
C ARG A 27 13.36 10.43 9.90
N GLN A 28 13.97 9.54 9.11
CA GLN A 28 14.60 9.91 7.84
C GLN A 28 13.56 10.45 6.84
N CYS A 29 12.44 9.75 6.66
CA CYS A 29 11.38 10.22 5.76
C CYS A 29 10.72 11.53 6.22
N ARG A 30 10.77 11.85 7.52
CA ARG A 30 10.28 13.12 8.07
C ARG A 30 11.28 14.26 7.98
N ALA A 31 12.57 13.96 7.97
CA ALA A 31 13.65 14.94 7.97
C ALA A 31 14.12 15.29 6.57
N ASP A 32 14.09 14.33 5.65
CA ASP A 32 14.60 14.46 4.29
C ASP A 32 13.47 14.60 3.26
N ALA A 33 13.75 15.29 2.15
CA ALA A 33 12.85 15.34 1.00
C ALA A 33 12.85 14.02 0.18
N ALA A 34 13.76 13.07 0.49
CA ALA A 34 13.90 11.82 -0.23
C ALA A 34 13.41 10.62 0.61
N PRO A 35 12.57 9.72 0.06
CA PRO A 35 12.10 8.54 0.78
C PRO A 35 13.25 7.56 1.04
N CYS A 36 13.29 7.00 2.26
CA CYS A 36 14.24 5.98 2.63
C CYS A 36 14.06 4.69 1.80
N ALA A 37 15.02 3.77 1.89
CA ALA A 37 14.94 2.49 1.17
C ALA A 37 13.67 1.68 1.52
N VAL A 38 13.24 1.69 2.78
CA VAL A 38 12.02 1.01 3.23
C VAL A 38 10.78 1.67 2.66
N ALA A 39 10.68 3.00 2.71
CA ALA A 39 9.59 3.76 2.09
C ALA A 39 9.51 3.48 0.58
N LYS A 40 10.65 3.43 -0.11
CA LYS A 40 10.71 3.05 -1.54
C LYS A 40 10.19 1.62 -1.77
N HIS A 41 10.55 0.68 -0.90
CA HIS A 41 10.06 -0.70 -0.99
C HIS A 41 8.54 -0.78 -0.77
N LEU A 42 8.03 -0.14 0.28
CA LEU A 42 6.59 -0.10 0.59
C LEU A 42 5.80 0.58 -0.54
N LEU A 43 6.31 1.69 -1.08
CA LEU A 43 5.70 2.36 -2.23
C LEU A 43 5.67 1.46 -3.47
N ARG A 44 6.70 0.64 -3.69
CA ARG A 44 6.70 -0.35 -4.79
C ARG A 44 5.59 -1.38 -4.60
N LEU A 45 5.41 -1.91 -3.38
CA LEU A 45 4.35 -2.88 -3.07
C LEU A 45 2.96 -2.28 -3.27
N TYR A 46 2.72 -1.07 -2.75
CA TYR A 46 1.46 -0.34 -2.96
C TYR A 46 1.15 -0.16 -4.46
N ASN A 47 2.14 0.28 -5.25
CA ASN A 47 1.94 0.45 -6.70
C ASN A 47 1.69 -0.88 -7.43
N LEU A 48 2.28 -1.98 -6.97
CA LEU A 48 2.03 -3.31 -7.53
C LEU A 48 0.58 -3.74 -7.25
N ALA A 49 0.15 -3.70 -5.99
CA ALA A 49 -1.22 -4.02 -5.60
C ALA A 49 -2.24 -3.14 -6.35
N ARG A 50 -1.92 -1.85 -6.57
CA ARG A 50 -2.79 -0.94 -7.34
C ARG A 50 -2.94 -1.39 -8.79
N ARG A 51 -1.84 -1.79 -9.43
CA ARG A 51 -1.87 -2.30 -10.81
C ARG A 51 -2.64 -3.61 -10.91
N ASP A 52 -2.47 -4.51 -9.95
CA ASP A 52 -3.16 -5.79 -9.93
C ASP A 52 -4.68 -5.61 -9.73
N ARG A 53 -5.09 -4.67 -8.87
CA ARG A 53 -6.51 -4.30 -8.71
C ARG A 53 -7.09 -3.73 -10.01
N LEU A 54 -6.38 -2.82 -10.68
CA LEU A 54 -6.81 -2.25 -11.97
C LEU A 54 -6.93 -3.32 -13.05
N ARG A 55 -6.02 -4.30 -13.08
CA ARG A 55 -6.10 -5.46 -13.97
C ARG A 55 -7.30 -6.31 -13.63
N ALA A 56 -7.52 -6.66 -12.37
CA ALA A 56 -8.65 -7.47 -11.93
C ALA A 56 -10.00 -6.82 -12.31
N THR A 57 -10.14 -5.51 -12.10
CA THR A 57 -11.35 -4.76 -12.53
C THR A 57 -11.51 -4.72 -14.05
N GLY A 58 -10.41 -4.69 -14.80
CA GLY A 58 -10.44 -4.74 -16.27
C GLY A 58 -10.83 -6.10 -16.83
N HIS A 59 -10.45 -7.20 -16.17
CA HIS A 59 -10.86 -8.56 -16.55
C HIS A 59 -12.32 -8.88 -16.17
N GLN A 60 -12.91 -8.16 -15.20
CA GLN A 60 -14.33 -8.29 -14.86
C GLN A 60 -15.27 -7.53 -15.81
N ALA A 61 -14.73 -6.70 -16.71
CA ALA A 61 -15.50 -5.94 -17.70
C ALA A 61 -15.56 -6.61 -19.09
N GLN A 62 -15.20 -7.90 -19.18
CA GLN A 62 -15.22 -8.70 -20.41
C GLN A 62 -16.32 -9.77 -20.38
#